data_AF-A0A8C9SAX2-F1
#
_entry.id   AF-A0A8C9SAX2-F1
#
_cell.length_a   1.000
_cell.length_b   1.000
_cell.length_c   1.000
_cell.angle_alpha   90.00
_cell.angle_beta   90.00
_cell.angle_gamma   90.00
#
_symmetry.space_group_name_H-M   'P 1'
#
loop_
_entity.id
_entity.type
_entity.pdbx_description
1 polymer ?
#
loop_
_entity_poly.entity_id
_entity_poly.type
_entity_poly.pdbx_seq_one_letter_code
_entity_poly.pdbx_strand_id
1 'polypeptide(L)'
;MIMFTCSAQHAAVNHGQYDIYAWMPNGPTTMRQPPPKYKDQVTEKYIMNTLPLLDTTLEAMLISRLLSHVPKDFVPLGQYADHVANDPHMREPVKKFRNKLKAIGATIEKRAADQEFPYMYLHPDHMENSIAI
;
A
#
# COMPACT_ATOMS: atom_id res chain seq x y z
N MET A 1 3.36 -5.05 -18.59
CA MET A 1 2.85 -5.79 -17.42
C MET A 1 3.90 -5.87 -16.32
N ILE A 2 5.06 -6.49 -16.54
CA ILE A 2 6.11 -6.70 -15.51
C ILE A 2 6.44 -5.42 -14.71
N MET A 3 6.89 -4.36 -15.39
CA MET A 3 7.25 -3.10 -14.72
C MET A 3 6.13 -2.54 -13.84
N PHE A 4 4.88 -2.61 -14.30
CA PHE A 4 3.73 -2.11 -13.56
C PHE A 4 3.42 -2.98 -12.34
N THR A 5 3.43 -4.31 -12.52
CA THR A 5 3.16 -5.27 -11.43
C THR A 5 4.19 -5.17 -10.32
N CYS A 6 5.46 -5.00 -10.68
CA CYS A 6 6.56 -4.91 -9.72
C CYS A 6 6.69 -3.53 -9.05
N SER A 7 5.93 -2.52 -9.48
CA SER A 7 5.99 -1.17 -8.91
C SER A 7 4.62 -0.70 -8.44
N ALA A 8 3.84 -0.09 -9.32
CA ALA A 8 2.56 0.54 -9.03
C ALA A 8 1.55 -0.43 -8.41
N GLN A 9 1.41 -1.64 -8.96
CA GLN A 9 0.48 -2.61 -8.40
C GLN A 9 0.87 -3.00 -6.98
N HIS A 10 2.17 -3.26 -6.74
CA HIS A 10 2.68 -3.61 -5.42
C HIS A 10 2.43 -2.48 -4.42
N ALA A 11 2.83 -1.26 -4.74
CA ALA A 11 2.63 -0.09 -3.88
C ALA A 11 1.15 0.12 -3.52
N ALA A 12 0.24 -0.03 -4.50
CA ALA A 12 -1.20 0.16 -4.32
C ALA A 12 -1.84 -0.81 -3.32
N VAL A 13 -1.31 -2.03 -3.18
CA VAL A 13 -1.87 -3.08 -2.30
C VAL A 13 -1.05 -3.32 -1.04
N ASN A 14 0.19 -2.82 -0.98
CA ASN A 14 1.12 -3.11 0.10
C ASN A 14 1.26 -1.95 1.11
N HIS A 15 1.47 -0.72 0.64
CA HIS A 15 1.82 0.41 1.53
C HIS A 15 0.67 0.88 2.42
N GLY A 16 -0.58 0.59 2.04
CA GLY A 16 -1.76 0.92 2.83
C GLY A 16 -2.19 -0.17 3.82
N GLN A 17 -1.43 -1.27 3.97
CA GLN A 17 -1.85 -2.36 4.84
C GLN A 17 -2.02 -1.90 6.28
N TYR A 18 -1.09 -1.13 6.85
CA TYR A 18 -1.23 -0.69 8.23
C TYR A 18 -2.38 0.31 8.42
N ASP A 19 -2.57 1.23 7.47
CA ASP A 19 -3.67 2.20 7.51
C ASP A 19 -5.05 1.51 7.55
N ILE A 20 -5.17 0.33 6.92
CA ILE A 20 -6.42 -0.46 6.84
C ILE A 20 -6.54 -1.46 8.02
N TYR A 21 -5.45 -2.17 8.35
CA TYR A 21 -5.46 -3.29 9.29
C TYR A 21 -5.08 -2.91 10.73
N ALA A 22 -4.58 -1.69 10.98
CA ALA A 22 -4.32 -1.22 12.34
C ALA A 22 -5.60 -1.13 13.19
N TRP A 23 -6.75 -0.95 12.55
CA TRP A 23 -8.06 -1.10 13.18
C TRP A 23 -8.65 -2.47 12.86
N MET A 24 -8.37 -3.46 13.72
CA MET A 24 -8.75 -4.86 13.50
C MET A 24 -10.21 -5.09 13.09
N PRO A 25 -11.24 -4.40 13.65
CA PRO A 25 -12.62 -4.59 13.19
C PRO A 25 -12.86 -4.23 11.72
N ASN A 26 -12.02 -3.39 11.10
CA ASN A 26 -12.09 -3.05 9.68
C ASN A 26 -11.47 -4.14 8.78
N GLY A 27 -10.54 -4.94 9.30
CA GLY A 27 -9.87 -6.01 8.56
C GLY A 27 -9.44 -7.16 9.47
N PRO A 28 -10.37 -7.96 10.02
CA PRO A 28 -10.02 -9.09 10.86
C PRO A 28 -9.33 -10.17 10.01
N THR A 29 -8.16 -10.65 10.45
CA THR A 29 -7.40 -11.69 9.74
C THR A 29 -7.99 -13.09 9.92
N THR A 30 -8.87 -13.27 10.89
CA THR A 30 -9.55 -14.54 11.16
C THR A 30 -10.87 -14.30 11.89
N MET A 31 -11.70 -15.34 11.97
CA MET A 31 -12.96 -15.34 12.71
C MET A 31 -13.04 -16.62 13.56
N ARG A 32 -13.38 -16.48 14.84
CA ARG A 32 -13.44 -17.58 15.82
C ARG A 32 -14.78 -18.30 15.86
N GLN A 33 -15.80 -17.78 15.19
CA GLN A 33 -17.14 -18.34 15.11
C GLN A 33 -17.57 -18.44 13.64
N PRO A 34 -18.44 -19.39 13.29
CA PRO A 34 -19.03 -19.45 11.95
C PRO A 34 -19.93 -18.22 11.71
N PRO A 35 -20.22 -17.88 10.44
CA PRO A 35 -21.20 -16.84 10.11
C PRO A 35 -22.56 -17.09 10.80
N PRO A 36 -23.25 -16.04 11.27
CA PRO A 36 -24.53 -16.18 11.95
C PRO A 36 -25.59 -16.76 10.99
N LYS A 37 -26.41 -17.68 11.50
CA LYS A 37 -27.48 -18.33 10.70
C LYS A 37 -28.79 -17.56 10.71
N TYR A 38 -29.01 -16.74 11.74
CA TYR A 38 -30.25 -15.98 11.93
C TYR A 38 -29.93 -14.53 12.32
N LYS A 39 -30.81 -13.60 11.94
CA LYS A 39 -30.56 -12.14 12.05
C LYS A 39 -30.55 -11.63 13.50
N ASP A 40 -31.28 -12.29 14.38
CA ASP A 40 -31.48 -11.94 15.79
C ASP A 40 -30.35 -12.43 16.72
N GLN A 41 -29.40 -13.22 16.21
CA GLN A 41 -28.30 -13.77 17.01
C GLN A 41 -27.14 -12.81 17.21
N VAL A 42 -27.02 -11.77 16.39
CA VAL A 42 -25.85 -10.87 16.39
C VAL A 42 -26.03 -9.79 17.46
N THR A 43 -25.28 -9.97 18.55
CA THR A 43 -25.11 -8.97 19.62
C THR A 43 -23.67 -8.45 19.62
N GLU A 44 -23.39 -7.35 20.32
CA GLU A 44 -22.02 -6.86 20.50
C GLU A 44 -21.11 -7.95 21.11
N LYS A 45 -21.61 -8.68 22.12
CA LYS A 45 -20.90 -9.81 22.72
C LYS A 45 -20.60 -10.91 21.70
N TYR A 46 -21.53 -11.20 20.79
CA TYR A 46 -21.31 -12.17 19.71
C TYR A 46 -20.20 -11.71 18.75
N ILE A 47 -20.17 -10.41 18.39
CA ILE A 47 -19.11 -9.82 17.55
C ILE A 47 -17.77 -9.94 18.27
N MET A 48 -17.67 -9.53 19.54
CA MET A 48 -16.44 -9.62 20.32
C MET A 48 -15.94 -11.06 20.51
N ASN A 49 -16.85 -12.04 20.56
CA ASN A 49 -16.51 -13.47 20.61
C ASN A 49 -16.11 -14.04 19.24
N THR A 50 -16.48 -13.37 18.15
CA THR A 50 -16.16 -13.78 16.77
C THR A 50 -14.84 -13.18 16.30
N LEU A 51 -14.54 -11.94 16.64
CA LEU A 51 -13.30 -11.26 16.25
C LEU A 51 -12.05 -11.96 16.81
N PRO A 52 -10.87 -11.81 16.18
CA PRO A 52 -9.60 -12.36 16.65
C PRO A 52 -9.30 -12.03 18.12
N LEU A 53 -8.49 -12.88 18.76
CA LEU A 53 -7.94 -12.60 20.09
C LEU A 53 -6.80 -11.57 20.01
N LEU A 54 -6.35 -11.11 21.17
CA LEU A 54 -5.34 -10.06 21.30
C LEU A 54 -4.01 -10.44 20.63
N ASP A 55 -3.54 -11.66 20.85
CA ASP A 55 -2.31 -12.18 20.26
C ASP A 55 -2.35 -12.18 18.73
N THR A 56 -3.39 -12.76 18.13
CA THR A 56 -3.59 -12.75 16.67
C THR A 56 -3.73 -11.34 16.10
N THR A 57 -4.41 -10.45 16.84
CA THR A 57 -4.57 -9.04 16.45
C THR A 57 -3.23 -8.32 16.44
N LEU A 58 -2.44 -8.46 17.51
CA LEU A 58 -1.13 -7.82 17.62
C LEU A 58 -0.16 -8.33 16.55
N GLU A 59 -0.16 -9.64 16.28
CA GLU A 59 0.65 -10.22 15.22
C GLU A 59 0.30 -9.63 13.85
N ALA A 60 -0.98 -9.58 13.49
CA ALA A 60 -1.45 -8.98 12.25
C ALA A 60 -1.09 -7.48 12.13
N MET A 61 -1.23 -6.72 13.22
CA MET A 61 -0.85 -5.31 13.27
C MET A 61 0.67 -5.12 13.10
N LEU A 62 1.49 -5.98 13.71
CA LEU A 62 2.94 -5.94 13.56
C LEU A 62 3.37 -6.26 12.13
N ILE A 63 2.80 -7.29 11.52
CA ILE A 63 3.10 -7.69 10.14
C ILE A 63 2.68 -6.58 9.17
N SER A 64 1.44 -6.09 9.27
CA SER A 64 0.96 -5.00 8.40
C SER A 64 1.80 -3.73 8.54
N ARG A 65 2.26 -3.41 9.75
CA ARG A 65 3.20 -2.29 9.98
C ARG A 65 4.54 -2.51 9.31
N LEU A 66 5.10 -3.71 9.43
CA LEU A 66 6.37 -4.07 8.82
C LEU A 66 6.29 -3.96 7.29
N LEU A 67 5.25 -4.56 6.69
CA LEU A 67 5.06 -4.58 5.24
C LEU A 67 4.74 -3.20 4.66
N SER A 68 4.13 -2.30 5.44
CA SER A 68 3.80 -0.93 4.99
C SER A 68 4.95 0.06 5.16
N HIS A 69 6.06 -0.34 5.79
CA HIS A 69 7.15 0.57 6.12
C HIS A 69 7.99 0.91 4.89
N VAL A 70 8.30 2.20 4.71
CA VAL A 70 9.21 2.66 3.64
C VAL A 70 10.67 2.36 4.05
N PRO A 71 11.40 1.49 3.34
CA PRO A 71 12.77 1.14 3.71
C PRO A 71 13.73 2.33 3.55
N LYS A 72 14.89 2.28 4.22
CA LYS A 72 15.87 3.39 4.22
C LYS A 72 16.54 3.58 2.85
N ASP A 73 16.66 2.49 2.10
CA ASP A 73 17.25 2.39 0.77
C ASP A 73 16.19 2.43 -0.34
N PHE A 74 15.00 2.98 -0.04
CA PHE A 74 13.89 3.12 -0.99
C PHE A 74 14.32 3.83 -2.28
N VAL A 75 14.00 3.21 -3.42
CA VAL A 75 14.30 3.77 -4.76
C VAL A 75 13.01 4.05 -5.53
N PRO A 76 12.58 5.33 -5.63
CA PRO A 76 11.34 5.70 -6.31
C PRO A 76 11.30 5.28 -7.78
N LEU A 77 10.10 5.00 -8.28
CA LEU A 77 9.85 4.59 -9.66
C LEU A 77 10.47 5.58 -10.66
N GLY A 78 11.27 5.06 -11.58
CA GLY A 78 11.96 5.85 -12.60
C GLY A 78 13.31 6.41 -12.13
N GLN A 79 13.71 6.22 -10.87
CA GLN A 79 15.10 6.37 -10.47
C GLN A 79 15.85 5.07 -10.82
N TYR A 80 16.93 5.19 -11.60
CA TYR A 80 17.70 4.03 -12.06
C TYR A 80 19.18 4.26 -11.73
N ALA A 81 19.94 3.18 -11.57
CA ALA A 81 21.37 3.23 -11.35
C ALA A 81 22.08 4.06 -12.43
N ASP A 82 23.18 4.71 -12.04
CA ASP A 82 23.89 5.68 -12.89
C ASP A 82 24.29 5.12 -14.25
N HIS A 83 24.69 3.86 -14.34
CA HIS A 83 25.06 3.24 -15.62
C HIS A 83 23.87 3.15 -16.59
N VAL A 84 22.64 2.96 -16.10
CA VAL A 84 21.42 2.96 -16.92
C VAL A 84 21.00 4.40 -17.26
N ALA A 85 21.06 5.31 -16.29
CA ALA A 85 20.65 6.69 -16.50
C ALA A 85 21.59 7.46 -17.45
N ASN A 86 22.88 7.11 -17.44
CA ASN A 86 23.89 7.77 -18.26
C ASN A 86 24.08 7.13 -19.64
N ASP A 87 23.54 5.92 -19.87
CA ASP A 87 23.51 5.31 -21.20
C ASP A 87 22.90 6.28 -22.22
N PRO A 88 23.63 6.65 -23.29
CA PRO A 88 23.16 7.59 -24.30
C PRO A 88 21.81 7.21 -24.92
N HIS A 89 21.50 5.92 -25.04
CA HIS A 89 20.23 5.44 -25.59
C HIS A 89 19.07 5.55 -24.61
N MET A 90 19.35 5.54 -23.29
CA MET A 90 18.33 5.53 -22.24
C MET A 90 18.07 6.91 -21.63
N ARG A 91 19.01 7.85 -21.75
CA ARG A 91 18.93 9.18 -21.14
C ARG A 91 17.62 9.92 -21.44
N GLU A 92 17.26 10.06 -22.72
CA GLU A 92 16.05 10.77 -23.13
C GLU A 92 14.75 10.01 -22.77
N PRO A 93 14.64 8.69 -23.02
CA PRO A 93 13.50 7.89 -22.54
C PRO A 93 13.25 8.01 -21.02
N VAL A 94 14.31 7.88 -20.21
CA VAL A 94 14.23 7.98 -18.74
C VAL A 94 13.79 9.38 -18.31
N LYS A 95 14.35 10.43 -18.91
CA LYS A 95 13.94 11.82 -18.66
C LYS A 95 12.47 12.05 -19.00
N LYS A 96 12.01 11.56 -20.16
CA LYS A 96 10.60 11.64 -20.57
C LYS A 96 9.69 10.89 -19.62
N PHE A 97 10.10 9.72 -19.14
CA PHE A 97 9.36 8.94 -18.16
C PHE A 97 9.21 9.69 -16.83
N ARG A 98 10.31 10.21 -16.27
CA ARG A 98 10.31 11.02 -15.03
C ARG A 98 9.43 12.26 -15.13
N ASN A 99 9.46 12.96 -16.26
CA ASN A 99 8.60 14.13 -16.47
C ASN A 99 7.11 13.76 -16.45
N LYS A 100 6.74 12.62 -17.03
CA LYS A 100 5.36 12.11 -16.97
C LYS A 100 4.97 11.72 -15.56
N LEU A 101 5.85 11.05 -14.81
CA LEU A 101 5.62 10.72 -13.40
C LEU A 101 5.38 11.99 -12.58
N LYS A 102 6.23 13.02 -12.73
CA LYS A 102 6.05 14.30 -12.05
C LYS A 102 4.70 14.96 -12.35
N ALA A 103 4.24 14.92 -13.60
CA ALA A 103 2.92 15.44 -13.99
C ALA A 103 1.77 14.64 -13.35
N ILE A 104 1.91 13.32 -13.22
CA ILE A 104 0.94 12.46 -12.52
C ILE A 104 0.94 12.79 -11.02
N GLY A 105 2.11 12.94 -10.39
CA GLY A 105 2.23 13.32 -8.98
C GLY A 105 1.48 14.62 -8.68
N ALA A 106 1.75 15.68 -9.45
CA ALA A 106 1.04 16.95 -9.32
C ALA A 106 -0.49 16.84 -9.51
N THR A 107 -0.94 15.93 -10.37
CA THR A 107 -2.39 15.65 -10.56
C THR A 107 -2.98 14.96 -9.33
N ILE A 108 -2.25 14.03 -8.71
CA ILE A 108 -2.65 13.33 -7.49
C ILE A 108 -2.69 14.31 -6.31
N GLU A 109 -1.65 15.12 -6.13
CA GLU A 109 -1.59 16.16 -5.08
C GLU A 109 -2.76 17.13 -5.17
N LYS A 110 -3.06 17.62 -6.38
CA LYS A 110 -4.21 18.50 -6.59
C LYS A 110 -5.53 17.85 -6.21
N ARG A 111 -5.74 16.57 -6.58
CA ARG A 111 -6.94 15.81 -6.22
C ARG A 111 -7.01 15.56 -4.70
N ALA A 112 -5.86 15.27 -4.08
CA ALA A 112 -5.76 14.95 -2.66
C ALA A 112 -6.08 16.15 -1.75
N ALA A 113 -5.87 17.39 -2.22
CA ALA A 113 -6.12 18.61 -1.45
C ALA A 113 -7.59 18.74 -0.96
N ASP A 114 -8.55 18.16 -1.68
CA ASP A 114 -9.98 18.23 -1.36
C ASP A 114 -10.49 16.97 -0.62
N GLN A 115 -9.60 16.05 -0.21
CA GLN A 115 -9.98 14.76 0.38
C GLN A 115 -9.62 14.70 1.87
N GLU A 116 -10.57 14.29 2.71
CA GLU A 116 -10.32 14.01 4.14
C GLU A 116 -9.31 12.86 4.32
N PHE A 117 -9.42 11.83 3.48
CA PHE A 117 -8.53 10.68 3.43
C PHE A 117 -7.93 10.53 2.02
N PRO A 118 -6.82 11.21 1.72
CA PRO A 118 -6.26 11.22 0.38
C PRO A 118 -5.64 9.87 -0.01
N TYR A 119 -5.95 9.39 -1.22
CA TYR A 119 -5.32 8.18 -1.76
C TYR A 119 -3.94 8.49 -2.35
N MET A 120 -2.88 8.25 -1.57
CA MET A 120 -1.50 8.60 -1.93
C MET A 120 -0.62 7.40 -2.32
N TYR A 121 -1.13 6.15 -2.26
CA TYR A 121 -0.31 4.95 -2.48
C TYR A 121 0.24 4.82 -3.91
N LEU A 122 -0.43 5.44 -4.89
CA LEU A 122 0.03 5.50 -6.28
C LEU A 122 0.73 6.83 -6.64
N HIS A 123 1.06 7.65 -5.64
CA HIS A 123 1.92 8.81 -5.88
C HIS A 123 3.31 8.30 -6.33
N PRO A 124 3.91 8.81 -7.42
CA PRO A 124 5.20 8.30 -7.92
C PRO A 124 6.34 8.30 -6.90
N ASP A 125 6.33 9.24 -5.95
CA ASP A 125 7.33 9.27 -4.87
C ASP A 125 7.10 8.20 -3.79
N HIS A 126 5.95 7.52 -3.82
CA HIS A 126 5.59 6.44 -2.89
C HIS A 126 5.57 5.06 -3.58
N MET A 127 5.98 4.98 -4.85
CA MET A 127 6.07 3.72 -5.59
C MET A 127 7.53 3.36 -5.82
N GLU A 128 7.94 2.17 -5.40
CA GLU A 128 9.30 1.66 -5.66
C GLU A 128 9.41 1.07 -7.08
N ASN A 129 10.63 0.96 -7.61
CA ASN A 129 10.84 0.29 -8.92
C ASN A 129 10.54 -1.22 -8.89
N SER A 130 10.60 -1.84 -7.71
CA SER A 130 10.53 -3.28 -7.51
C SER A 130 9.77 -3.65 -6.24
N ILE A 131 9.57 -4.95 -6.04
CA ILE A 131 9.06 -5.53 -4.79
C ILE A 131 10.27 -5.76 -3.88
N ALA A 132 10.48 -4.89 -2.89
CA ALA A 132 11.67 -4.89 -2.04
C ALA A 132 11.38 -4.77 -0.53
N ILE A 133 10.11 -4.91 -0.15
CA ILE A 133 9.64 -5.04 1.24
C ILE A 133 8.74 -6.27 1.34
#